data_AF-A0A3D0SE51-F1
#
_entry.id   AF-A0A3D0SE51-F1
#
_cell.length_a   1.000
_cell.length_b   1.000
_cell.length_c   1.000
_cell.angle_alpha   90.00
_cell.angle_beta   90.00
_cell.angle_gamma   90.00
#
_symmetry.space_group_name_H-M   'P 1'
#
loop_
_entity.id
_entity.type
_entity.pdbx_description
1 polymer ?
#
loop_
_entity_poly.entity_id
_entity_poly.type
_entity_poly.pdbx_seq_one_letter_code
_entity_poly.pdbx_strand_id
1 'polypeptide(L)'
;MKLESIALHHGYESEATTKAAAVPIYQTTSYTFDDTQHGADLFDLKVAGNIYTRIMNPTTAVLEERVAAMEGGIGALALASGMAAITYALQAICEVGSNIVSTSQLYGGTYNLFAHTLPRQGVQVKMVSHDDYDGFDKAIDENTKAVFCESIGNPAGNVVDIQKLAEIAHKHGVPVIVDNTVATPVLCRPFELGADIVVHSLTKYIGGHGTSVGGIIVDSGKFDWAANKERFAVLNEPDPSYHGVVYTEALGPAAYIGRCRVVPLRNTGAAISPMNAFQILQG
;
A
#
# COMPACT_ATOMS: atom_id res chain seq x y z
N MET A 1 -4.08 -18.15 -12.66
CA MET A 1 -3.36 -19.13 -11.83
C MET A 1 -4.12 -19.29 -10.52
N LYS A 2 -4.15 -20.48 -9.89
CA LYS A 2 -4.81 -20.62 -8.57
C LYS A 2 -3.98 -19.92 -7.48
N LEU A 3 -4.62 -19.45 -6.40
CA LEU A 3 -3.98 -18.67 -5.36
C LEU A 3 -2.80 -19.40 -4.71
N GLU A 4 -2.94 -20.71 -4.47
CA GLU A 4 -1.91 -21.55 -3.87
C GLU A 4 -0.67 -21.65 -4.76
N SER A 5 -0.86 -21.64 -6.08
CA SER A 5 0.25 -21.63 -7.04
C SER A 5 0.92 -20.26 -7.13
N ILE A 6 0.15 -19.17 -7.02
CA ILE A 6 0.68 -17.80 -6.98
C ILE A 6 1.59 -17.63 -5.76
N ALA A 7 1.13 -18.08 -4.58
CA ALA A 7 1.88 -17.99 -3.32
C ALA A 7 3.24 -18.71 -3.36
N LEU A 8 3.40 -19.71 -4.22
CA LEU A 8 4.67 -20.44 -4.36
C LEU A 8 5.57 -19.88 -5.47
N HIS A 9 4.98 -19.48 -6.59
CA HIS A 9 5.73 -19.30 -7.84
C HIS A 9 5.74 -17.88 -8.40
N HIS A 10 4.79 -17.02 -8.03
CA HIS A 10 4.70 -15.71 -8.65
C HIS A 10 5.82 -14.77 -8.17
N GLY A 11 6.24 -13.87 -9.06
CA GLY A 11 7.21 -12.82 -8.80
C GLY A 11 8.68 -13.25 -8.78
N TYR A 12 9.00 -14.52 -9.06
CA TYR A 12 10.40 -14.97 -9.13
C TYR A 12 10.62 -15.99 -10.25
N GLU A 13 11.56 -15.68 -11.13
CA GLU A 13 12.16 -16.61 -12.06
C GLU A 13 13.63 -16.82 -11.67
N SER A 14 14.11 -18.07 -11.75
CA SER A 14 15.47 -18.39 -11.32
C SER A 14 16.50 -17.60 -12.14
N GLU A 15 17.41 -16.91 -11.47
CA GLU A 15 18.43 -16.08 -12.11
C GLU A 15 19.40 -16.92 -12.94
N ALA A 16 19.84 -16.39 -14.09
CA ALA A 16 20.76 -17.08 -14.99
C ALA A 16 22.11 -17.45 -14.32
N THR A 17 22.57 -16.63 -13.37
CA THR A 17 23.86 -16.76 -12.70
C THR A 17 23.97 -18.04 -11.85
N THR A 18 22.92 -18.38 -11.10
CA THR A 18 22.96 -19.49 -10.12
C THR A 18 21.88 -20.54 -10.35
N LYS A 19 20.80 -20.18 -11.05
CA LYS A 19 19.57 -20.99 -11.19
C LYS A 19 19.01 -21.47 -9.86
N ALA A 20 19.15 -20.66 -8.81
CA ALA A 20 18.60 -20.97 -7.49
C ALA A 20 17.07 -21.07 -7.57
N ALA A 21 16.52 -22.16 -7.02
CA ALA A 21 15.07 -22.36 -6.96
C ALA A 21 14.41 -21.47 -5.91
N ALA A 22 15.09 -21.21 -4.79
CA ALA A 22 14.65 -20.27 -3.77
C ALA A 22 15.09 -18.85 -4.12
N VAL A 23 14.30 -17.87 -3.68
CA VAL A 23 14.61 -16.44 -3.81
C VAL A 23 15.88 -16.12 -3.02
N PRO A 24 16.92 -15.52 -3.64
CA PRO A 24 18.12 -15.10 -2.92
C PRO A 24 17.83 -13.99 -1.90
N ILE A 25 18.63 -13.95 -0.82
CA ILE A 25 18.61 -12.85 0.13
C ILE A 25 19.61 -11.79 -0.32
N TYR A 26 19.12 -10.71 -0.92
CA TYR A 26 19.92 -9.55 -1.30
C TYR A 26 20.19 -8.66 -0.09
N GLN A 27 21.08 -9.10 0.81
CA GLN A 27 21.53 -8.33 1.98
C GLN A 27 22.54 -7.25 1.58
N THR A 28 22.11 -6.33 0.70
CA THR A 28 22.88 -5.20 0.18
C THR A 28 22.13 -3.90 0.42
N THR A 29 22.83 -2.77 0.30
CA THR A 29 22.24 -1.43 0.36
C THR A 29 22.20 -0.74 -0.99
N SER A 30 23.22 -0.93 -1.83
CA SER A 30 23.39 -0.26 -3.12
C SER A 30 23.60 -1.25 -4.26
N TYR A 31 23.34 -0.79 -5.47
CA TYR A 31 23.53 -1.51 -6.72
C TYR A 31 24.47 -0.71 -7.62
N THR A 32 25.29 -1.39 -8.42
CA THR A 32 26.13 -0.76 -9.41
C THR A 32 25.29 -0.36 -10.62
N PHE A 33 25.58 0.82 -11.19
CA PHE A 33 25.02 1.25 -12.47
C PHE A 33 25.95 0.85 -13.61
N ASP A 34 25.40 0.68 -14.81
CA ASP A 34 26.21 0.35 -16.00
C ASP A 34 27.09 1.54 -16.40
N ASP A 35 26.54 2.75 -16.30
CA ASP A 35 27.23 4.01 -16.49
C ASP A 35 26.49 5.17 -15.76
N THR A 36 26.99 6.39 -15.92
CA THR A 36 26.40 7.59 -15.29
C THR A 36 25.02 7.94 -15.85
N GLN A 37 24.74 7.62 -17.11
CA GLN A 37 23.47 7.92 -17.77
C GLN A 37 22.38 6.97 -17.28
N HIS A 38 22.68 5.68 -17.16
CA HIS A 38 21.78 4.70 -16.53
C HIS A 38 21.41 5.14 -15.11
N GLY A 39 22.40 5.58 -14.31
CA GLY A 39 22.13 6.15 -12.99
C GLY A 39 21.14 7.32 -13.03
N ALA A 40 21.35 8.30 -13.90
CA ALA A 40 20.44 9.46 -14.04
C ALA A 40 19.02 9.04 -14.45
N ASP A 41 18.89 8.14 -15.43
CA ASP A 41 17.60 7.70 -15.94
C ASP A 41 16.79 6.89 -14.91
N LEU A 42 17.46 6.17 -14.01
CA LEU A 42 16.81 5.52 -12.86
C LEU A 42 16.19 6.54 -11.89
N PHE A 43 16.93 7.61 -11.55
CA PHE A 43 16.44 8.65 -10.64
C PHE A 43 15.34 9.52 -11.26
N ASP A 44 15.34 9.67 -12.58
CA ASP A 44 14.31 10.41 -13.33
C ASP A 44 13.07 9.54 -13.66
N LEU A 45 13.00 8.29 -13.20
CA LEU A 45 11.95 7.31 -13.52
C LEU A 45 11.78 7.03 -15.03
N LYS A 46 12.82 7.23 -15.84
CA LYS A 46 12.78 6.93 -17.28
C LYS A 46 12.98 5.44 -17.55
N VAL A 47 13.71 4.76 -16.68
CA VAL A 47 13.91 3.30 -16.74
C VAL A 47 13.66 2.69 -15.36
N ALA A 48 13.13 1.48 -15.34
CA ALA A 48 13.00 0.69 -14.13
C ALA A 48 14.33 0.00 -13.80
N GLY A 49 14.66 -0.11 -12.52
CA GLY A 49 15.84 -0.84 -12.06
C GLY A 49 16.21 -0.48 -10.64
N ASN A 50 17.16 -1.22 -10.06
CA ASN A 50 17.52 -1.08 -8.65
C ASN A 50 18.46 0.10 -8.40
N ILE A 51 18.12 0.94 -7.42
CA ILE A 51 18.93 2.10 -7.01
C ILE A 51 19.52 1.87 -5.63
N TYR A 52 18.66 1.65 -4.64
CA TYR A 52 19.03 1.58 -3.24
C TYR A 52 17.97 0.84 -2.43
N THR A 53 18.39 -0.06 -1.53
CA THR A 53 17.51 -0.97 -0.75
C THR A 53 16.42 -0.25 0.05
N ARG A 54 16.64 1.00 0.45
CA ARG A 54 15.61 1.79 1.15
C ARG A 54 14.33 1.99 0.32
N ILE A 55 14.41 1.94 -1.01
CA ILE A 55 13.27 2.16 -1.90
C ILE A 55 12.94 0.95 -2.78
N MET A 56 13.88 0.03 -2.98
CA MET A 56 13.67 -1.21 -3.76
C MET A 56 14.80 -2.22 -3.52
N ASN A 57 14.45 -3.49 -3.41
CA ASN A 57 15.38 -4.60 -3.26
C ASN A 57 14.82 -5.84 -3.98
N PRO A 58 15.61 -6.62 -4.73
CA PRO A 58 15.09 -7.77 -5.48
C PRO A 58 14.37 -8.80 -4.61
N THR A 59 14.86 -9.10 -3.41
CA THR A 59 14.17 -10.00 -2.46
C THR A 59 12.79 -9.48 -2.11
N THR A 60 12.70 -8.17 -1.84
CA THR A 60 11.46 -7.49 -1.49
C THR A 60 10.52 -7.36 -2.68
N ALA A 61 11.05 -7.18 -3.89
CA ALA A 61 10.26 -7.10 -5.11
C ALA A 61 9.47 -8.40 -5.36
N VAL A 62 10.07 -9.56 -5.13
CA VAL A 62 9.34 -10.85 -5.20
C VAL A 62 8.15 -10.87 -4.24
N LEU A 63 8.34 -10.39 -3.00
CA LEU A 63 7.26 -10.32 -2.01
C LEU A 63 6.15 -9.36 -2.46
N GLU A 64 6.52 -8.20 -2.98
CA GLU A 64 5.59 -7.20 -3.51
C GLU A 64 4.76 -7.76 -4.66
N GLU A 65 5.41 -8.30 -5.69
CA GLU A 65 4.75 -8.88 -6.86
C GLU A 65 3.83 -10.05 -6.48
N ARG A 66 4.29 -10.93 -5.59
CA ARG A 66 3.53 -12.10 -5.15
C ARG A 66 2.27 -11.71 -4.40
N VAL A 67 2.39 -10.82 -3.41
CA VAL A 67 1.23 -10.39 -2.62
C VAL A 67 0.26 -9.57 -3.48
N ALA A 68 0.76 -8.74 -4.41
CA ALA A 68 -0.08 -8.04 -5.37
C ALA A 68 -0.92 -9.02 -6.20
N ALA A 69 -0.29 -10.06 -6.75
CA ALA A 69 -0.98 -11.08 -7.53
C ALA A 69 -1.96 -11.91 -6.68
N MET A 70 -1.66 -12.16 -5.40
CA MET A 70 -2.56 -12.88 -4.49
C MET A 70 -3.84 -12.09 -4.20
N GLU A 71 -3.73 -10.77 -4.04
CA GLU A 71 -4.90 -9.88 -3.85
C GLU A 71 -5.61 -9.55 -5.17
N GLY A 72 -4.93 -9.71 -6.32
CA GLY A 72 -5.43 -9.29 -7.62
C GLY A 72 -5.23 -7.79 -7.91
N GLY A 73 -4.19 -7.20 -7.31
CA GLY A 73 -3.75 -5.83 -7.57
C GLY A 73 -2.70 -5.74 -8.69
N ILE A 74 -2.36 -4.52 -9.07
CA ILE A 74 -1.38 -4.24 -10.14
C ILE A 74 0.04 -3.99 -9.62
N GLY A 75 0.18 -3.74 -8.32
CA GLY A 75 1.47 -3.44 -7.69
C GLY A 75 1.36 -3.36 -6.18
N ALA A 76 2.50 -3.51 -5.51
CA ALA A 76 2.57 -3.41 -4.06
C ALA A 76 3.86 -2.75 -3.58
N LEU A 77 3.86 -2.37 -2.30
CA LEU A 77 5.00 -1.77 -1.61
C LEU A 77 5.14 -2.37 -0.22
N ALA A 78 6.22 -3.13 0.00
CA ALA A 78 6.52 -3.75 1.27
C ALA A 78 7.33 -2.80 2.17
N LEU A 79 6.96 -2.76 3.45
CA LEU A 79 7.38 -1.75 4.41
C LEU A 79 7.73 -2.38 5.75
N ALA A 80 8.42 -1.63 6.59
CA ALA A 80 8.99 -2.10 7.84
C ALA A 80 7.96 -2.67 8.84
N SER A 81 6.68 -2.32 8.72
CA SER A 81 5.58 -2.84 9.56
C SER A 81 4.21 -2.57 8.94
N GLY A 82 3.17 -3.24 9.44
CA GLY A 82 1.77 -2.92 9.09
C GLY A 82 1.39 -1.47 9.41
N MET A 83 1.91 -0.91 10.51
CA MET A 83 1.68 0.50 10.86
C MET A 83 2.32 1.47 9.85
N ALA A 84 3.49 1.11 9.31
CA ALA A 84 4.11 1.88 8.24
C ALA A 84 3.27 1.79 6.95
N ALA A 85 2.70 0.62 6.64
CA ALA A 85 1.80 0.46 5.49
C ALA A 85 0.55 1.34 5.61
N ILE A 86 -0.15 1.32 6.74
CA ILE A 86 -1.31 2.20 6.98
C ILE A 86 -0.91 3.68 6.88
N THR A 87 0.20 4.05 7.52
CA THR A 87 0.67 5.44 7.54
C THR A 87 1.00 5.93 6.13
N TYR A 88 1.76 5.15 5.36
CA TYR A 88 2.15 5.54 4.00
C TYR A 88 0.98 5.49 3.02
N ALA A 89 0.05 4.56 3.20
CA ALA A 89 -1.14 4.50 2.36
C ALA A 89 -1.95 5.81 2.43
N LEU A 90 -1.95 6.46 3.59
CA LEU A 90 -2.59 7.76 3.81
C LEU A 90 -1.69 8.94 3.43
N GLN A 91 -0.42 8.94 3.84
CA GLN A 91 0.54 10.03 3.50
C GLN A 91 0.76 10.17 1.99
N ALA A 92 0.49 9.12 1.22
CA ALA A 92 0.54 9.18 -0.23
C ALA A 92 -0.54 10.06 -0.86
N ILE A 93 -1.63 10.38 -0.15
CA ILE A 93 -2.78 11.14 -0.70
C ILE A 93 -3.30 12.24 0.22
N CYS A 94 -2.89 12.26 1.49
CA CYS A 94 -3.25 13.28 2.47
C CYS A 94 -2.19 14.37 2.57
N GLU A 95 -2.68 15.58 2.82
CA GLU A 95 -1.90 16.78 3.14
C GLU A 95 -2.50 17.46 4.39
N VAL A 96 -1.81 18.46 4.94
CA VAL A 96 -2.33 19.25 6.07
C VAL A 96 -3.67 19.87 5.68
N GLY A 97 -4.70 19.69 6.52
CA GLY A 97 -6.07 20.13 6.24
C GLY A 97 -6.96 19.05 5.62
N SER A 98 -6.37 17.93 5.17
CA SER A 98 -7.14 16.76 4.74
C SER A 98 -7.85 16.08 5.91
N ASN A 99 -8.87 15.29 5.59
CA ASN A 99 -9.43 14.32 6.53
C ASN A 99 -9.66 12.95 5.88
N ILE A 100 -9.90 11.94 6.70
CA ILE A 100 -10.40 10.63 6.27
C ILE A 100 -11.61 10.22 7.12
N VAL A 101 -12.42 9.32 6.57
CA VAL A 101 -13.50 8.67 7.32
C VAL A 101 -13.08 7.22 7.59
N SER A 102 -13.25 6.73 8.81
CA SER A 102 -12.85 5.38 9.18
C SER A 102 -13.93 4.68 9.99
N THR A 103 -14.00 3.35 9.93
CA THR A 103 -14.67 2.57 10.97
C THR A 103 -14.03 2.87 12.33
N SER A 104 -14.81 2.86 13.40
CA SER A 104 -14.34 3.09 14.78
C SER A 104 -13.83 1.80 15.45
N GLN A 105 -14.28 0.63 14.98
CA GLN A 105 -13.80 -0.68 15.42
C GLN A 105 -12.51 -1.03 14.67
N LEU A 106 -11.37 -0.72 15.29
CA LEU A 106 -10.04 -0.88 14.70
C LEU A 106 -9.08 -1.52 15.70
N TYR A 107 -8.02 -2.13 15.17
CA TYR A 107 -6.83 -2.47 15.90
C TYR A 107 -6.35 -1.27 16.72
N GLY A 108 -6.07 -1.48 18.01
CA GLY A 108 -5.73 -0.39 18.93
C GLY A 108 -4.57 0.51 18.48
N GLY A 109 -3.61 -0.03 17.72
CA GLY A 109 -2.53 0.77 17.13
C GLY A 109 -3.02 1.70 16.02
N THR A 110 -3.87 1.19 15.12
CA THR A 110 -4.53 1.98 14.07
C THR A 110 -5.44 3.04 14.67
N TYR A 111 -6.24 2.66 15.68
CA TYR A 111 -7.07 3.61 16.41
C TYR A 111 -6.24 4.75 17.01
N ASN A 112 -5.11 4.44 17.67
CA ASN A 112 -4.25 5.47 18.27
C ASN A 112 -3.62 6.39 17.21
N LEU A 113 -3.16 5.81 16.09
CA LEU A 113 -2.67 6.58 14.94
C LEU A 113 -3.72 7.58 14.46
N PHE A 114 -4.98 7.14 14.32
CA PHE A 114 -6.07 7.94 13.79
C PHE A 114 -6.61 8.97 14.79
N ALA A 115 -6.73 8.59 16.06
CA ALA A 115 -7.28 9.46 17.10
C ALA A 115 -6.31 10.56 17.56
N HIS A 116 -5.00 10.34 17.43
CA HIS A 116 -4.01 11.19 18.10
C HIS A 116 -2.85 11.61 17.21
N THR A 117 -2.25 10.69 16.47
CA THR A 117 -1.02 10.99 15.71
C THR A 117 -1.32 11.78 14.43
N LEU A 118 -2.26 11.31 13.60
CA LEU A 118 -2.65 11.99 12.37
C LEU A 118 -3.23 13.39 12.61
N PRO A 119 -4.13 13.61 13.60
CA PRO A 119 -4.64 14.96 13.89
C PRO A 119 -3.55 15.96 14.26
N ARG A 120 -2.50 15.52 14.97
CA ARG A 120 -1.32 16.36 15.29
C ARG A 120 -0.49 16.70 14.06
N GLN A 121 -0.59 15.92 13.00
CA GLN A 121 0.02 16.16 11.69
C GLN A 121 -0.91 16.93 10.74
N GLY A 122 -2.06 17.39 11.23
CA GLY A 122 -3.03 18.16 10.45
C GLY A 122 -3.96 17.32 9.57
N VAL A 123 -3.98 15.99 9.73
CA VAL A 123 -4.91 15.08 9.04
C VAL A 123 -5.96 14.60 10.03
N GLN A 124 -7.20 15.05 9.90
CA GLN A 124 -8.28 14.66 10.81
C GLN A 124 -8.86 13.29 10.44
N VAL A 125 -9.34 12.55 11.45
CA VAL A 125 -10.03 11.28 11.22
C VAL A 125 -11.42 11.32 11.83
N LYS A 126 -12.44 11.14 11.00
CA LYS A 126 -13.85 11.03 11.40
C LYS A 126 -14.18 9.55 11.57
N MET A 127 -14.37 9.12 12.82
CA MET A 127 -14.65 7.71 13.13
C MET A 127 -16.16 7.46 13.23
N VAL A 128 -16.65 6.49 12.45
CA VAL A 128 -18.07 6.12 12.32
C VAL A 128 -18.21 4.62 12.66
N SER A 129 -19.34 4.19 13.24
CA SER A 129 -19.57 2.75 13.45
C SER A 129 -19.65 2.02 12.11
N HIS A 130 -19.12 0.80 12.02
CA HIS A 130 -19.05 0.05 10.75
C HIS A 130 -20.40 -0.22 10.05
N ASP A 131 -21.51 -0.10 10.78
CA ASP A 131 -22.88 -0.33 10.33
C ASP A 131 -23.70 0.97 10.14
N ASP A 132 -23.12 2.14 10.41
CA ASP A 132 -23.75 3.45 10.24
C ASP A 132 -23.42 4.06 8.86
N TYR A 133 -24.01 3.48 7.81
CA TYR A 133 -23.80 3.90 6.42
C TYR A 133 -24.22 5.35 6.15
N ASP A 134 -25.29 5.82 6.80
CA ASP A 134 -25.72 7.23 6.72
C ASP A 134 -24.69 8.15 7.36
N GLY A 135 -24.06 7.72 8.45
CA GLY A 135 -22.94 8.41 9.09
C GLY A 135 -21.73 8.53 8.15
N PHE A 136 -21.39 7.47 7.42
CA PHE A 136 -20.33 7.51 6.41
C PHE A 136 -20.64 8.52 5.29
N ASP A 137 -21.84 8.46 4.69
CA ASP A 137 -22.24 9.37 3.60
C ASP A 137 -22.20 10.85 4.04
N LYS A 138 -22.61 11.14 5.29
CA LYS A 138 -22.60 12.50 5.86
C LYS A 138 -21.21 12.97 6.30
N ALA A 139 -20.31 12.05 6.63
CA ALA A 139 -18.97 12.38 7.10
C ALA A 139 -18.01 12.77 5.96
N ILE A 140 -18.29 12.33 4.73
CA ILE A 140 -17.48 12.65 3.55
C ILE A 140 -17.74 14.09 3.10
N ASP A 141 -16.66 14.86 2.95
CA ASP A 141 -16.65 16.24 2.48
C ASP A 141 -15.60 16.46 1.36
N GLU A 142 -15.42 17.69 0.90
CA GLU A 142 -14.47 18.06 -0.16
C GLU A 142 -13.00 17.82 0.21
N ASN A 143 -12.67 17.72 1.49
CA ASN A 143 -11.31 17.50 1.99
C ASN A 143 -11.03 16.03 2.36
N THR A 144 -12.02 15.16 2.24
CA THR A 144 -11.91 13.73 2.55
C THR A 144 -11.04 13.01 1.50
N LYS A 145 -9.98 12.30 1.92
CA LYS A 145 -9.04 11.65 1.00
C LYS A 145 -9.19 10.13 0.93
N ALA A 146 -9.80 9.51 1.93
CA ALA A 146 -10.03 8.07 1.95
C ALA A 146 -11.18 7.69 2.90
N VAL A 147 -11.79 6.55 2.60
CA VAL A 147 -12.54 5.74 3.56
C VAL A 147 -11.66 4.57 4.00
N PHE A 148 -11.56 4.31 5.30
CA PHE A 148 -10.76 3.22 5.86
C PHE A 148 -11.63 2.22 6.64
N CYS A 149 -11.36 0.93 6.47
CA CYS A 149 -11.92 -0.11 7.32
C CYS A 149 -10.98 -1.31 7.48
N GLU A 150 -11.21 -2.12 8.51
CA GLU A 150 -10.67 -3.49 8.60
C GLU A 150 -11.70 -4.46 8.02
N SER A 151 -11.27 -5.41 7.18
CA SER A 151 -12.16 -6.48 6.66
C SER A 151 -12.86 -7.25 7.79
N ILE A 152 -12.10 -7.56 8.85
CA ILE A 152 -12.56 -8.11 10.12
C ILE A 152 -11.94 -7.25 11.22
N GLY A 153 -12.78 -6.52 11.96
CA GLY A 153 -12.34 -5.61 13.02
C GLY A 153 -11.63 -6.33 14.15
N ASN A 154 -10.51 -5.80 14.63
CA ASN A 154 -9.74 -6.36 15.73
C ASN A 154 -9.78 -5.44 16.97
N PRO A 155 -10.26 -5.88 18.15
CA PRO A 155 -10.59 -7.25 18.55
C PRO A 155 -12.07 -7.63 18.41
N ALA A 156 -12.92 -6.73 17.91
CA ALA A 156 -14.37 -6.89 17.96
C ALA A 156 -14.91 -8.05 17.10
N GLY A 157 -14.18 -8.47 16.07
CA GLY A 157 -14.55 -9.57 15.16
C GLY A 157 -15.71 -9.23 14.22
N ASN A 158 -16.12 -7.97 14.13
CA ASN A 158 -17.16 -7.54 13.19
C ASN A 158 -16.64 -7.66 11.75
N VAL A 159 -17.50 -8.12 10.85
CA VAL A 159 -17.22 -8.17 9.41
C VAL A 159 -17.80 -6.92 8.77
N VAL A 160 -16.98 -6.19 8.02
CA VAL A 160 -17.40 -4.95 7.36
C VAL A 160 -17.97 -5.26 5.98
N ASP A 161 -19.10 -4.63 5.63
CA ASP A 161 -19.64 -4.66 4.28
C ASP A 161 -18.84 -3.73 3.37
N ILE A 162 -17.73 -4.25 2.84
CA ILE A 162 -16.79 -3.51 2.00
C ILE A 162 -17.49 -2.99 0.74
N GLN A 163 -18.38 -3.79 0.14
CA GLN A 163 -19.12 -3.38 -1.05
C GLN A 163 -19.97 -2.16 -0.75
N LYS A 164 -20.69 -2.15 0.38
CA LYS A 164 -21.52 -1.00 0.75
C LYS A 164 -20.69 0.25 1.00
N LEU A 165 -19.54 0.13 1.68
CA LEU A 165 -18.64 1.26 1.90
C LEU A 165 -18.02 1.77 0.58
N ALA A 166 -17.67 0.89 -0.35
CA ALA A 166 -17.18 1.26 -1.68
C ALA A 166 -18.22 2.04 -2.47
N GLU A 167 -19.47 1.57 -2.51
CA GLU A 167 -20.58 2.30 -3.15
C GLU A 167 -20.73 3.74 -2.61
N ILE A 168 -20.66 3.89 -1.28
CA ILE A 168 -20.75 5.20 -0.62
C ILE A 168 -19.54 6.06 -0.97
N ALA A 169 -18.32 5.55 -0.83
CA ALA A 169 -17.10 6.31 -1.05
C ALA A 169 -16.96 6.77 -2.52
N HIS A 170 -17.24 5.87 -3.47
CA HIS A 170 -17.10 6.14 -4.90
C HIS A 170 -18.13 7.16 -5.41
N LYS A 171 -19.33 7.22 -4.82
CA LYS A 171 -20.31 8.30 -5.09
C LYS A 171 -19.72 9.70 -4.84
N HIS A 172 -18.76 9.82 -3.92
CA HIS A 172 -18.08 11.07 -3.57
C HIS A 172 -16.70 11.23 -4.21
N GLY A 173 -16.28 10.28 -5.06
CA GLY A 173 -14.94 10.28 -5.65
C GLY A 173 -13.83 10.07 -4.61
N VAL A 174 -14.05 9.19 -3.62
CA VAL A 174 -13.10 8.88 -2.54
C VAL A 174 -12.73 7.40 -2.59
N PRO A 175 -11.43 7.02 -2.50
CA PRO A 175 -11.01 5.62 -2.50
C PRO A 175 -11.27 4.94 -1.17
N VAL A 176 -11.45 3.62 -1.20
CA VAL A 176 -11.54 2.75 -0.03
C VAL A 176 -10.23 2.01 0.21
N ILE A 177 -9.70 2.15 1.42
CA ILE A 177 -8.53 1.43 1.93
C ILE A 177 -9.00 0.36 2.91
N VAL A 178 -8.71 -0.89 2.63
CA VAL A 178 -9.07 -2.03 3.48
C VAL A 178 -7.83 -2.65 4.12
N ASP A 179 -7.78 -2.69 5.45
CA ASP A 179 -6.85 -3.58 6.14
C ASP A 179 -7.40 -5.01 6.10
N ASN A 180 -6.73 -5.86 5.31
CA ASN A 180 -7.12 -7.24 5.05
C ASN A 180 -6.27 -8.25 5.84
N THR A 181 -5.56 -7.79 6.87
CA THR A 181 -4.60 -8.59 7.63
C THR A 181 -5.22 -9.87 8.20
N VAL A 182 -6.40 -9.78 8.81
CA VAL A 182 -7.01 -10.91 9.55
C VAL A 182 -7.60 -11.95 8.60
N ALA A 183 -8.32 -11.51 7.57
CA ALA A 183 -8.94 -12.41 6.62
C ALA A 183 -7.90 -13.05 5.68
N THR A 184 -6.82 -12.33 5.36
CA THR A 184 -5.84 -12.69 4.33
C THR A 184 -6.45 -12.76 2.91
N PRO A 185 -5.63 -12.75 1.85
CA PRO A 185 -6.12 -12.89 0.47
C PRO A 185 -6.84 -14.23 0.20
N VAL A 186 -6.65 -15.21 1.09
CA VAL A 186 -7.24 -16.56 0.96
C VAL A 186 -8.73 -16.56 1.28
N LEU A 187 -9.17 -15.78 2.27
CA LEU A 187 -10.57 -15.76 2.72
C LEU A 187 -11.36 -14.56 2.20
N CYS A 188 -10.70 -13.43 1.98
CA CYS A 188 -11.32 -12.21 1.46
C CYS A 188 -10.42 -11.56 0.43
N ARG A 189 -10.98 -11.19 -0.72
CA ARG A 189 -10.32 -10.38 -1.75
C ARG A 189 -11.05 -9.03 -1.88
N PRO A 190 -10.67 -8.00 -1.09
CA PRO A 190 -11.40 -6.74 -1.03
C PRO A 190 -11.58 -6.03 -2.39
N PHE A 191 -10.65 -6.22 -3.33
CA PHE A 191 -10.77 -5.66 -4.68
C PHE A 191 -11.93 -6.24 -5.50
N GLU A 192 -12.44 -7.42 -5.16
CA GLU A 192 -13.68 -7.98 -5.73
C GLU A 192 -14.93 -7.35 -5.12
N LEU A 193 -14.78 -6.69 -3.97
CA LEU A 193 -15.84 -6.01 -3.22
C LEU A 193 -15.75 -4.48 -3.39
N GLY A 194 -14.95 -3.98 -4.33
CA GLY A 194 -14.86 -2.54 -4.65
C GLY A 194 -13.83 -1.75 -3.84
N ALA A 195 -12.99 -2.39 -3.02
CA ALA A 195 -11.85 -1.70 -2.44
C ALA A 195 -10.86 -1.23 -3.52
N ASP A 196 -10.16 -0.13 -3.26
CA ASP A 196 -9.18 0.44 -4.18
C ASP A 196 -7.75 0.12 -3.76
N ILE A 197 -7.52 0.09 -2.45
CA ILE A 197 -6.22 -0.15 -1.82
C ILE A 197 -6.41 -1.18 -0.71
N VAL A 198 -5.48 -2.12 -0.61
CA VAL A 198 -5.42 -3.07 0.50
C VAL A 198 -4.13 -2.86 1.28
N VAL A 199 -4.20 -2.95 2.60
CA VAL A 199 -3.01 -2.98 3.46
C VAL A 199 -2.99 -4.27 4.28
N HIS A 200 -1.78 -4.74 4.58
CA HIS A 200 -1.59 -5.86 5.50
C HIS A 200 -0.48 -5.57 6.50
N SER A 201 -0.64 -6.08 7.71
CA SER A 201 0.45 -6.42 8.60
C SER A 201 0.96 -7.81 8.26
N LEU A 202 1.97 -7.88 7.40
CA LEU A 202 2.66 -9.12 7.03
C LEU A 202 3.25 -9.86 8.25
N THR A 203 3.50 -9.12 9.34
CA THR A 203 3.92 -9.64 10.65
C THR A 203 2.99 -10.73 11.20
N LYS A 204 1.73 -10.76 10.75
CA LYS A 204 0.68 -11.63 11.27
C LYS A 204 0.59 -12.93 10.46
N TYR A 205 -0.54 -13.17 9.80
CA TYR A 205 -0.86 -14.46 9.20
C TYR A 205 -0.01 -14.80 7.98
N ILE A 206 0.31 -13.81 7.13
CA ILE A 206 1.16 -14.04 5.95
C ILE A 206 2.58 -14.45 6.38
N GLY A 207 3.17 -13.77 7.37
CA GLY A 207 4.45 -14.22 7.91
C GLY A 207 4.36 -15.49 8.78
N GLY A 208 3.22 -15.73 9.43
CA GLY A 208 2.79 -16.99 10.07
C GLY A 208 3.55 -17.43 11.33
N HIS A 209 4.83 -17.09 11.46
CA HIS A 209 5.76 -17.70 12.40
C HIS A 209 6.20 -16.79 13.55
N GLY A 210 5.77 -15.53 13.56
CA GLY A 210 6.08 -14.59 14.64
C GLY A 210 7.55 -14.15 14.72
N THR A 211 8.31 -14.26 13.63
CA THR A 211 9.76 -13.99 13.60
C THR A 211 10.14 -12.70 12.88
N SER A 212 9.25 -12.16 12.04
CA SER A 212 9.56 -11.05 11.13
C SER A 212 8.47 -9.99 11.15
N VAL A 213 8.88 -8.73 11.33
CA VAL A 213 7.97 -7.59 11.23
C VAL A 213 7.99 -7.07 9.79
N GLY A 214 6.81 -6.84 9.25
CA GLY A 214 6.59 -6.29 7.92
C GLY A 214 5.16 -5.82 7.74
N GLY A 215 4.96 -4.98 6.74
CA GLY A 215 3.66 -4.59 6.21
C GLY A 215 3.73 -4.39 4.71
N ILE A 216 2.58 -4.24 4.07
CA ILE A 216 2.50 -4.02 2.63
C ILE A 216 1.27 -3.22 2.28
N ILE A 217 1.40 -2.39 1.25
CA ILE A 217 0.30 -1.73 0.55
C ILE A 217 0.15 -2.42 -0.79
N VAL A 218 -1.07 -2.72 -1.21
CA VAL A 218 -1.40 -3.26 -2.53
C VAL A 218 -2.39 -2.32 -3.19
N ASP A 219 -2.11 -1.97 -4.45
CA ASP A 219 -2.92 -1.07 -5.26
C ASP A 219 -3.69 -1.87 -6.32
N SER A 220 -5.00 -1.65 -6.40
CA SER A 220 -5.85 -2.28 -7.41
C SER A 220 -5.61 -1.70 -8.81
N GLY A 221 -5.15 -0.46 -8.91
CA GLY A 221 -5.06 0.30 -10.17
C GLY A 221 -6.42 0.68 -10.76
N LYS A 222 -7.52 0.54 -10.01
CA LYS A 222 -8.89 0.73 -10.51
C LYS A 222 -9.48 2.10 -10.17
N PHE A 223 -9.00 2.75 -9.11
CA PHE A 223 -9.50 4.06 -8.72
C PHE A 223 -9.05 5.12 -9.73
N ASP A 224 -10.01 5.87 -10.29
CA ASP A 224 -9.72 6.92 -11.27
C ASP A 224 -9.21 8.19 -10.59
N TRP A 225 -7.90 8.24 -10.34
CA TRP A 225 -7.23 9.40 -9.76
C TRP A 225 -7.33 10.65 -10.62
N ALA A 226 -7.43 10.51 -11.95
CA ALA A 226 -7.45 11.63 -12.90
C ALA A 226 -8.84 12.28 -12.98
N ALA A 227 -9.91 11.47 -12.89
CA ALA A 227 -11.28 11.99 -12.78
C ALA A 227 -11.49 12.81 -11.50
N ASN A 228 -10.69 12.56 -10.45
CA ASN A 228 -10.77 13.20 -9.15
C ASN A 228 -9.61 14.18 -8.89
N LYS A 229 -9.07 14.82 -9.94
CA LYS A 229 -7.86 15.66 -9.89
C LYS A 229 -7.87 16.77 -8.83
N GLU A 230 -8.99 17.44 -8.61
CA GLU A 230 -9.08 18.54 -7.62
C GLU A 230 -8.89 18.00 -6.20
N ARG A 231 -9.44 16.82 -5.92
CA ARG A 231 -9.26 16.14 -4.63
C ARG A 231 -7.86 15.52 -4.52
N PHE A 232 -7.26 15.09 -5.61
CA PHE A 232 -5.94 14.43 -5.59
C PHE A 232 -4.89 15.18 -6.41
N ALA A 233 -4.76 16.49 -6.17
CA ALA A 233 -3.76 17.34 -6.82
C ALA A 233 -2.34 16.78 -6.67
N VAL A 234 -2.02 16.19 -5.52
CA VAL A 234 -0.72 15.54 -5.22
C VAL A 234 -0.34 14.39 -6.18
N LEU A 235 -1.28 13.87 -6.96
CA LEU A 235 -1.06 12.86 -8.01
C LEU A 235 -1.18 13.42 -9.43
N ASN A 236 -1.81 14.59 -9.59
CA ASN A 236 -2.24 15.16 -10.87
C ASN A 236 -1.57 16.49 -11.22
N GLU A 237 -0.76 17.05 -10.33
CA GLU A 237 0.02 18.26 -10.55
C GLU A 237 1.53 17.95 -10.47
N PRO A 238 2.38 18.76 -11.12
CA PRO A 238 3.83 18.56 -11.09
C PRO A 238 4.38 18.54 -9.65
N ASP A 239 4.99 17.44 -9.24
CA ASP A 239 5.58 17.30 -7.91
C ASP A 239 6.98 17.94 -7.84
N PRO A 240 7.16 19.07 -7.13
CA PRO A 240 8.46 19.73 -7.05
C PRO A 240 9.50 18.90 -6.28
N SER A 241 9.08 17.92 -5.48
CA SER A 241 9.99 17.02 -4.77
C SER A 241 10.55 15.90 -5.66
N TYR A 242 10.00 15.75 -6.87
CA TYR A 242 10.33 14.67 -7.79
C TYR A 242 10.34 15.15 -9.25
N HIS A 243 11.21 16.12 -9.54
CA HIS A 243 11.52 16.55 -10.92
C HIS A 243 10.30 17.05 -11.73
N GLY A 244 9.24 17.50 -11.07
CA GLY A 244 8.02 17.96 -11.74
C GLY A 244 7.18 16.84 -12.34
N VAL A 245 7.36 15.58 -11.90
CA VAL A 245 6.56 14.46 -12.37
C VAL A 245 5.08 14.67 -12.05
N VAL A 246 4.22 14.35 -13.01
CA VAL A 246 2.78 14.18 -12.79
C VAL A 246 2.52 12.68 -12.74
N TYR A 247 2.21 12.14 -11.55
CA TYR A 247 2.17 10.68 -11.34
C TYR A 247 1.12 9.97 -12.20
N THR A 248 -0.06 10.55 -12.38
CA THR A 248 -1.12 9.99 -13.23
C THR A 248 -0.75 9.95 -14.71
N GLU A 249 0.08 10.88 -15.18
CA GLU A 249 0.59 10.87 -16.56
C GLU A 249 1.78 9.90 -16.72
N ALA A 250 2.71 9.90 -15.77
CA ALA A 250 3.94 9.12 -15.86
C ALA A 250 3.74 7.62 -15.58
N LEU A 251 2.84 7.28 -14.64
CA LEU A 251 2.68 5.91 -14.13
C LEU A 251 1.27 5.34 -14.38
N GLY A 252 0.34 6.15 -14.93
CA GLY A 252 -1.01 5.71 -15.28
C GLY A 252 -1.72 5.05 -14.08
N PRO A 253 -2.27 3.83 -14.24
CA PRO A 253 -2.92 3.10 -13.14
C PRO A 253 -2.04 2.91 -11.89
N ALA A 254 -0.71 2.89 -12.01
CA ALA A 254 0.22 2.68 -10.91
C ALA A 254 0.64 3.99 -10.20
N ALA A 255 -0.01 5.12 -10.49
CA ALA A 255 0.33 6.42 -9.93
C ALA A 255 0.38 6.43 -8.39
N TYR A 256 -0.61 5.83 -7.74
CA TYR A 256 -0.69 5.79 -6.29
C TYR A 256 0.44 4.97 -5.67
N ILE A 257 0.60 3.70 -6.07
CA ILE A 257 1.67 2.86 -5.50
C ILE A 257 3.07 3.37 -5.84
N GLY A 258 3.23 3.98 -7.01
CA GLY A 258 4.45 4.67 -7.41
C GLY A 258 4.79 5.82 -6.47
N ARG A 259 3.81 6.71 -6.21
CA ARG A 259 3.98 7.82 -5.26
C ARG A 259 4.32 7.32 -3.85
N CYS A 260 3.67 6.25 -3.36
CA CYS A 260 4.01 5.61 -2.08
C CYS A 260 5.51 5.26 -1.98
N ARG A 261 6.09 4.73 -3.06
CA ARG A 261 7.52 4.35 -3.10
C ARG A 261 8.43 5.57 -3.14
N VAL A 262 8.15 6.53 -4.02
CA VAL A 262 9.09 7.61 -4.33
C VAL A 262 8.94 8.84 -3.45
N VAL A 263 7.88 8.92 -2.65
CA VAL A 263 7.63 10.01 -1.69
C VAL A 263 7.75 9.54 -0.23
N PRO A 264 6.74 8.94 0.43
CA PRO A 264 6.85 8.67 1.87
C PRO A 264 7.97 7.66 2.20
N LEU A 265 8.14 6.58 1.43
CA LEU A 265 9.25 5.64 1.66
C LEU A 265 10.61 6.27 1.37
N ARG A 266 10.75 6.98 0.25
CA ARG A 266 11.99 7.69 -0.09
C ARG A 266 12.35 8.74 0.98
N ASN A 267 11.39 9.42 1.57
CA ASN A 267 11.66 10.55 2.46
C ASN A 267 11.76 10.16 3.94
N THR A 268 11.04 9.13 4.38
CA THR A 268 10.98 8.76 5.81
C THR A 268 11.49 7.35 6.12
N GLY A 269 11.72 6.51 5.12
CA GLY A 269 12.62 5.37 5.22
C GLY A 269 12.13 4.18 6.04
N ALA A 270 10.83 3.94 6.14
CA ALA A 270 10.26 2.71 6.73
C ALA A 270 10.47 1.48 5.81
N ALA A 271 11.71 1.26 5.38
CA ALA A 271 12.11 0.16 4.50
C ALA A 271 12.15 -1.16 5.26
N ILE A 272 11.60 -2.21 4.66
CA ILE A 272 11.69 -3.57 5.20
C ILE A 272 13.10 -4.14 4.95
N SER A 273 13.63 -4.87 5.94
CA SER A 273 14.90 -5.61 5.78
C SER A 273 14.73 -6.75 4.77
N PRO A 274 15.70 -6.98 3.86
CA PRO A 274 15.67 -8.14 2.94
C PRO A 274 15.54 -9.48 3.67
N MET A 275 16.12 -9.61 4.86
CA MET A 275 15.95 -10.80 5.70
C MET A 275 14.49 -10.99 6.12
N ASN A 276 13.82 -9.94 6.59
CA ASN A 276 12.39 -10.03 6.97
C ASN A 276 11.53 -10.34 5.74
N ALA A 277 11.80 -9.70 4.60
CA ALA A 277 11.08 -9.99 3.36
C ALA A 277 11.24 -11.46 2.95
N PHE A 278 12.46 -12.01 3.00
CA PHE A 278 12.71 -13.43 2.73
C PHE A 278 11.96 -14.36 3.69
N GLN A 279 11.99 -14.07 5.00
CA GLN A 279 11.29 -14.90 6.00
C GLN A 279 9.77 -14.86 5.80
N ILE A 280 9.21 -13.70 5.45
CA ILE A 280 7.78 -13.57 5.14
C ILE A 280 7.42 -14.34 3.87
N LEU A 281 8.30 -14.38 2.86
CA LEU A 281 8.09 -15.20 1.66
C LEU A 281 8.01 -16.71 1.95
N GLN A 282 8.48 -17.18 3.11
CA GLN A 282 8.41 -18.59 3.50
C GLN A 282 7.09 -18.97 4.19
N GLY A 283 6.34 -17.99 4.72
CA GLY A 283 5.05 -18.19 5.36
C GLY A 283 3.93 -18.35 4.33
#